data_AF-A0A7V4ZBV9-F1
#
_entry.id   AF-A0A7V4ZBV9-F1
#
_cell.length_a   1.000
_cell.length_b   1.000
_cell.length_c   1.000
_cell.angle_alpha   90.00
_cell.angle_beta   90.00
_cell.angle_gamma   90.00
#
_symmetry.space_group_name_H-M   'P 1'
#
loop_
_entity.id
_entity.type
_entity.pdbx_description
1 polymer ?
#
loop_
_entity_poly.entity_id
_entity_poly.type
_entity_poly.pdbx_seq_one_letter_code
_entity_poly.pdbx_strand_id
1 'polypeptide(L)'
;MSTEPVVLDTATLESSLKQVKGVFACRVVMDAPGEIGEIHVVGAPDRKPKQIVRDIESLLFARFGLRVNYRKISLAQMQEDKAFAAMGSRPRLLAAGRATEGDAAVVQVRLADNGSVFEGVARHPKGDENVGRAACLATLDALNKMVGNSGRFTLDALEVMSVANREIVIVIVTFAFAAGEEHLIGTSFYRGDMVESAVRATLDSVNRRLSLIRSL
;
A
#
# COMPACT_ATOMS: atom_id res chain seq x y z
N MET A 1 -34.44 5.20 33.18
CA MET A 1 -33.32 5.36 32.23
C MET A 1 -33.76 4.75 30.93
N SER A 2 -34.20 5.60 30.00
CA SER A 2 -34.67 5.19 28.68
C SER A 2 -33.47 4.68 27.89
N THR A 3 -33.48 3.41 27.52
CA THR A 3 -32.54 2.85 26.55
C THR A 3 -32.90 3.43 25.19
N GLU A 4 -32.14 4.41 24.71
CA GLU A 4 -32.21 4.84 23.32
C GLU A 4 -31.99 3.63 22.40
N PRO A 5 -32.79 3.46 21.34
CA PRO A 5 -32.55 2.39 20.38
C PRO A 5 -31.19 2.63 19.74
N VAL A 6 -30.28 1.66 19.85
CA VAL A 6 -29.03 1.66 19.10
C VAL A 6 -29.40 1.62 17.62
N VAL A 7 -29.41 2.78 16.97
CA VAL A 7 -29.60 2.87 15.53
C VAL A 7 -28.36 2.24 14.91
N LEU A 8 -28.51 1.03 14.39
CA LEU A 8 -27.47 0.36 13.62
C LEU A 8 -27.13 1.25 12.42
N ASP A 9 -25.93 1.82 12.42
CA ASP A 9 -25.42 2.56 11.27
C ASP A 9 -24.86 1.59 10.22
N THR A 10 -24.97 1.97 8.94
CA THR A 10 -24.42 1.18 7.83
C THR A 10 -22.91 1.04 7.93
N ALA A 11 -22.21 2.04 8.46
CA ALA A 11 -20.76 2.06 8.62
C ALA A 11 -20.24 0.93 9.54
N THR A 12 -20.91 0.68 10.67
CA THR A 12 -20.53 -0.39 11.60
C THR A 12 -20.78 -1.77 11.01
N LEU A 13 -21.89 -1.93 10.28
CA LEU A 13 -22.20 -3.16 9.55
C LEU A 13 -21.13 -3.43 8.48
N GLU A 14 -20.84 -2.46 7.63
CA GLU A 14 -19.83 -2.58 6.58
C GLU A 14 -18.43 -2.86 7.13
N SER A 15 -18.02 -2.17 8.20
CA SER A 15 -16.74 -2.41 8.87
C SER A 15 -16.64 -3.85 9.41
N SER A 16 -17.74 -4.38 9.94
CA SER A 16 -17.78 -5.75 10.46
C SER A 16 -17.79 -6.80 9.35
N LEU A 17 -18.53 -6.55 8.26
CA LEU A 17 -18.59 -7.44 7.10
C LEU A 17 -17.24 -7.55 6.39
N LYS A 18 -16.43 -6.47 6.35
CA LYS A 18 -15.05 -6.49 5.85
C LYS A 18 -14.11 -7.40 6.63
N GLN A 19 -14.47 -7.82 7.85
CA GLN A 19 -13.66 -8.79 8.62
C GLN A 19 -13.90 -10.24 8.19
N VAL A 20 -14.93 -10.52 7.38
CA VAL A 20 -15.18 -11.86 6.85
C VAL A 20 -14.07 -12.23 5.85
N LYS A 21 -13.46 -13.41 6.05
CA LYS A 21 -12.37 -13.88 5.18
C LYS A 21 -12.83 -13.94 3.71
N GLY A 22 -12.12 -13.22 2.85
CA GLY A 22 -12.38 -13.14 1.43
C GLY A 22 -13.45 -12.12 1.05
N VAL A 23 -13.81 -11.17 1.92
CA VAL A 23 -14.55 -9.95 1.56
C VAL A 23 -13.56 -8.81 1.40
N PHE A 24 -13.50 -8.20 0.21
CA PHE A 24 -12.63 -7.06 -0.06
C PHE A 24 -13.33 -5.72 0.17
N ALA A 25 -14.58 -5.65 -0.25
CA ALA A 25 -15.42 -4.48 -0.07
C ALA A 25 -16.87 -4.91 0.11
N CYS A 26 -17.64 -4.08 0.80
CA CYS A 26 -19.08 -4.25 0.88
C CYS A 26 -19.77 -2.90 1.04
N ARG A 27 -21.03 -2.84 0.63
CA ARG A 27 -21.93 -1.72 0.86
C ARG A 27 -23.29 -2.24 1.32
N VAL A 28 -23.84 -1.63 2.36
CA VAL A 28 -25.15 -1.98 2.91
C VAL A 28 -26.15 -0.89 2.58
N VAL A 29 -27.28 -1.28 2.00
CA VAL A 29 -28.43 -0.41 1.74
C VAL A 29 -29.54 -0.80 2.71
N MET A 30 -30.07 0.20 3.41
CA MET A 30 -31.19 0.01 4.35
C MET A 30 -32.48 0.52 3.71
N ASP A 31 -33.55 -0.27 3.85
CA ASP A 31 -34.91 0.15 3.44
C ASP A 31 -35.56 1.00 4.55
N ALA A 32 -35.24 0.65 5.81
CA ALA A 32 -35.68 1.34 7.01
C ALA A 32 -34.61 1.18 8.12
N PRO A 33 -34.64 1.96 9.21
CA PRO A 33 -33.69 1.81 10.31
C PRO A 33 -33.67 0.37 10.86
N GLY A 34 -32.52 -0.30 10.75
CA GLY A 34 -32.35 -1.69 11.19
C GLY A 34 -32.87 -2.75 10.20
N GLU A 35 -33.48 -2.36 9.09
CA GLU A 35 -33.90 -3.28 8.03
C GLU A 35 -32.96 -3.19 6.82
N ILE A 36 -32.18 -4.25 6.62
CA ILE A 36 -31.29 -4.37 5.47
C ILE A 36 -32.12 -4.68 4.23
N GLY A 37 -32.08 -3.79 3.24
CA GLY A 37 -32.66 -4.00 1.92
C GLY A 37 -31.75 -4.84 1.04
N GLU A 38 -30.50 -4.39 0.88
CA GLU A 38 -29.50 -5.05 0.06
C GLU A 38 -28.09 -4.99 0.67
N ILE A 39 -27.27 -5.98 0.35
CA ILE A 39 -25.84 -6.01 0.64
C ILE A 39 -25.10 -6.32 -0.65
N HIS A 40 -24.27 -5.39 -1.09
CA HIS A 40 -23.37 -5.58 -2.23
C HIS A 40 -21.99 -5.94 -1.69
N VAL A 41 -21.43 -7.04 -2.17
CA VAL A 41 -20.17 -7.59 -1.65
C VAL A 41 -19.25 -7.92 -2.80
N VAL A 42 -18.00 -7.51 -2.66
CA VAL A 42 -16.90 -7.92 -3.52
C VAL A 42 -16.09 -8.97 -2.78
N GLY A 43 -16.08 -10.19 -3.32
CA GLY A 43 -15.44 -11.35 -2.73
C GLY A 43 -14.20 -11.82 -3.48
N ALA A 44 -13.33 -12.52 -2.76
CA ALA A 44 -12.15 -13.17 -3.31
C ALA A 44 -12.52 -14.33 -4.26
N PRO A 45 -11.77 -14.56 -5.35
CA PRO A 45 -12.08 -15.58 -6.35
C PRO A 45 -11.67 -17.00 -5.89
N ASP A 46 -10.75 -17.11 -4.93
CA ASP A 46 -10.26 -18.37 -4.35
C ASP A 46 -11.26 -19.01 -3.36
N ARG A 47 -12.28 -18.26 -2.96
CA ARG A 47 -13.33 -18.67 -2.02
C ARG A 47 -14.63 -18.96 -2.77
N LYS A 48 -15.37 -19.98 -2.35
CA LYS A 48 -16.66 -20.31 -3.00
C LYS A 48 -17.71 -19.23 -2.63
N PRO A 49 -18.45 -18.65 -3.59
CA PRO A 49 -19.50 -17.66 -3.33
C PRO A 49 -20.45 -17.99 -2.19
N LYS A 50 -20.98 -19.22 -2.21
CA LYS A 50 -21.93 -19.71 -1.20
C LYS A 50 -21.35 -19.75 0.21
N GLN A 51 -20.03 -19.94 0.35
CA GLN A 51 -19.37 -19.91 1.67
C GLN A 51 -19.26 -18.47 2.19
N ILE A 52 -18.88 -17.51 1.34
CA ILE A 52 -18.81 -16.10 1.72
C ILE A 52 -20.20 -15.58 2.15
N VAL A 53 -21.23 -15.86 1.36
CA VAL A 53 -22.62 -15.47 1.68
C VAL A 53 -23.06 -16.05 3.01
N ARG A 54 -22.78 -17.33 3.27
CA ARG A 54 -23.14 -17.99 4.54
C ARG A 54 -22.38 -17.43 5.75
N ASP A 55 -21.10 -17.08 5.57
CA ASP A 55 -20.30 -16.47 6.62
C ASP A 55 -20.84 -15.07 6.98
N ILE A 56 -21.30 -14.31 5.97
CA ILE A 56 -21.96 -13.00 6.15
C ILE A 56 -23.28 -13.15 6.91
N GLU A 57 -24.15 -14.07 6.49
CA GLU A 57 -25.41 -14.35 7.21
C GLU A 57 -25.13 -14.75 8.67
N SER A 58 -24.14 -15.61 8.89
CA SER A 58 -23.74 -16.08 10.22
C SER A 58 -23.20 -14.93 11.08
N LEU A 59 -22.38 -14.05 10.51
CA LEU A 59 -21.82 -12.89 11.22
C LEU A 59 -22.92 -11.89 11.61
N LEU A 60 -23.82 -11.56 10.67
CA LEU A 60 -24.92 -10.62 10.90
C LEU A 60 -25.87 -11.13 11.98
N PHE A 61 -26.18 -12.43 11.96
CA PHE A 61 -27.01 -13.03 12.98
C PHE A 61 -26.30 -13.09 14.33
N ALA A 62 -25.03 -13.52 14.37
CA ALA A 62 -24.29 -13.70 15.63
C ALA A 62 -23.95 -12.38 16.34
N ARG A 63 -23.56 -11.34 15.60
CA ARG A 63 -23.11 -10.07 16.18
C ARG A 63 -24.23 -9.05 16.35
N PHE A 64 -25.22 -9.05 15.45
CA PHE A 64 -26.24 -8.00 15.39
C PHE A 64 -27.66 -8.54 15.53
N GLY A 65 -27.85 -9.85 15.61
CA GLY A 65 -29.19 -10.46 15.66
C GLY A 65 -29.99 -10.33 14.36
N LEU A 66 -29.36 -9.86 13.27
CA LEU A 66 -30.03 -9.57 12.01
C LEU A 66 -30.15 -10.82 11.15
N ARG A 67 -31.38 -11.17 10.77
CA ARG A 67 -31.64 -12.24 9.80
C ARG A 67 -31.74 -11.64 8.40
N VAL A 68 -30.74 -11.94 7.57
CA VAL A 68 -30.71 -11.52 6.16
C VAL A 68 -30.86 -12.76 5.29
N ASN A 69 -31.66 -12.65 4.23
CA ASN A 69 -31.82 -13.70 3.24
C ASN A 69 -30.72 -13.55 2.17
N TYR A 70 -30.06 -14.64 1.79
CA TYR A 70 -29.08 -14.68 0.69
C TYR A 70 -29.51 -13.95 -0.60
N ARG A 71 -30.82 -13.85 -0.91
CA ARG A 71 -31.34 -13.10 -2.06
C ARG A 71 -31.06 -11.60 -1.99
N LYS A 72 -30.90 -11.05 -0.78
CA LYS A 72 -30.51 -9.65 -0.53
C LYS A 72 -29.00 -9.43 -0.64
N ILE A 73 -28.21 -10.50 -0.81
CA ILE A 73 -26.75 -10.44 -0.86
C ILE A 73 -26.29 -10.65 -2.31
N SER A 74 -25.88 -9.56 -2.95
CA SER A 74 -25.21 -9.60 -4.25
C SER A 74 -23.71 -9.77 -4.03
N LEU A 75 -23.16 -10.92 -4.43
CA LEU A 75 -21.73 -11.18 -4.36
C LEU A 75 -21.13 -11.20 -5.76
N ALA A 76 -20.30 -10.21 -6.06
CA ALA A 76 -19.42 -10.24 -7.22
C ALA A 76 -18.07 -10.81 -6.80
N GLN A 77 -17.55 -11.76 -7.57
CA GLN A 77 -16.16 -12.20 -7.42
C GLN A 77 -15.32 -11.46 -8.43
N MET A 78 -14.33 -10.72 -7.95
CA MET A 78 -13.30 -10.21 -8.84
C MET A 78 -12.30 -11.36 -9.02
N GLN A 79 -12.01 -11.73 -10.28
CA GLN A 79 -10.72 -12.35 -10.58
C GLN A 79 -9.65 -11.49 -9.91
N GLU A 80 -8.58 -12.09 -9.40
CA GLU A 80 -7.47 -11.32 -8.84
C GLU A 80 -6.88 -10.43 -9.95
N ASP A 81 -7.47 -9.25 -10.15
CA ASP A 81 -6.70 -8.10 -10.56
C ASP A 81 -5.78 -7.88 -9.37
N LYS A 82 -4.51 -8.21 -9.57
CA LYS A 82 -3.39 -7.99 -8.65
C LYS A 82 -3.40 -6.59 -8.00
N ALA A 83 -4.18 -5.65 -8.52
CA ALA A 83 -4.56 -4.37 -7.96
C ALA A 83 -5.17 -4.44 -6.52
N PHE A 84 -6.02 -5.41 -6.19
CA PHE A 84 -6.63 -5.44 -4.84
C PHE A 84 -5.69 -5.95 -3.74
N ALA A 85 -4.78 -6.87 -4.05
CA ALA A 85 -3.67 -7.24 -3.16
C ALA A 85 -2.59 -6.15 -3.06
N ALA A 86 -2.55 -5.23 -4.04
CA ALA A 86 -1.64 -4.10 -4.03
C ALA A 86 -2.06 -3.00 -3.02
N MET A 87 -3.32 -2.96 -2.60
CA MET A 87 -3.89 -1.91 -1.74
C MET A 87 -3.39 -1.89 -0.28
N GLY A 88 -2.56 -2.85 0.15
CA GLY A 88 -2.02 -2.90 1.51
C GLY A 88 -0.55 -3.31 1.65
N SER A 89 0.11 -3.76 0.58
CA SER A 89 1.51 -4.18 0.65
C SER A 89 2.45 -2.99 0.41
N ARG A 90 3.34 -2.78 1.38
CA ARG A 90 4.38 -1.77 1.36
C ARG A 90 5.68 -2.43 0.92
N PRO A 91 6.36 -1.94 -0.12
CA PRO A 91 7.73 -2.33 -0.45
C PRO A 91 8.62 -2.38 0.79
N ARG A 92 9.22 -3.55 1.01
CA ARG A 92 10.18 -3.78 2.08
C ARG A 92 11.58 -3.90 1.50
N LEU A 93 12.53 -3.22 2.12
CA LEU A 93 13.94 -3.39 1.80
C LEU A 93 14.40 -4.81 2.19
N LEU A 94 14.89 -5.58 1.21
CA LEU A 94 15.56 -6.86 1.45
C LEU A 94 17.07 -6.68 1.59
N ALA A 95 17.67 -5.88 0.70
CA ALA A 95 19.10 -5.61 0.68
C ALA A 95 19.39 -4.30 -0.06
N ALA A 96 20.41 -3.59 0.40
CA ALA A 96 21.05 -2.51 -0.33
C ALA A 96 22.57 -2.72 -0.26
N GLY A 97 23.27 -2.47 -1.35
CA GLY A 97 24.70 -2.72 -1.42
C GLY A 97 25.40 -1.86 -2.46
N ARG A 98 26.72 -1.75 -2.28
CA ARG A 98 27.62 -1.06 -3.20
C ARG A 98 28.53 -2.09 -3.87
N ALA A 99 28.75 -1.92 -5.15
CA ALA A 99 29.74 -2.65 -5.91
C ALA A 99 30.57 -1.66 -6.74
N THR A 100 31.72 -2.11 -7.24
CA THR A 100 32.50 -1.37 -8.23
C THR A 100 32.54 -2.21 -9.50
N GLU A 101 32.13 -1.63 -10.63
CA GLU A 101 32.16 -2.24 -11.95
C GLU A 101 33.11 -1.40 -12.83
N GLY A 102 34.36 -1.82 -12.95
CA GLY A 102 35.39 -1.05 -13.67
C GLY A 102 35.65 0.30 -13.00
N ASP A 103 35.32 1.38 -13.72
CA ASP A 103 35.45 2.76 -13.25
C ASP A 103 34.12 3.40 -12.79
N ALA A 104 33.08 2.57 -12.64
CA ALA A 104 31.81 2.98 -12.07
C ALA A 104 31.62 2.42 -10.66
N ALA A 105 31.11 3.25 -9.77
CA ALA A 105 30.50 2.80 -8.54
C ALA A 105 29.01 2.52 -8.78
N VAL A 106 28.55 1.38 -8.28
CA VAL A 106 27.22 0.84 -8.54
C VAL A 106 26.50 0.64 -7.21
N VAL A 107 25.27 1.14 -7.10
CA VAL A 107 24.39 0.86 -5.98
C VAL A 107 23.26 -0.05 -6.45
N GLN A 108 23.03 -1.13 -5.73
CA GLN A 108 21.96 -2.10 -5.99
C GLN A 108 21.01 -2.15 -4.79
N VAL A 109 19.72 -2.16 -5.07
CA VAL A 109 18.65 -2.22 -4.06
C VAL A 109 17.67 -3.31 -4.45
N ARG A 110 17.34 -4.20 -3.51
CA ARG A 110 16.31 -5.23 -3.67
C ARG A 110 15.13 -4.96 -2.75
N LEU A 111 13.95 -4.86 -3.34
CA LEU A 111 12.69 -4.63 -2.65
C LEU A 111 11.77 -5.85 -2.77
N ALA A 112 11.06 -6.19 -1.71
CA ALA A 112 10.00 -7.19 -1.73
C ALA A 112 8.63 -6.54 -1.66
N ASP A 113 7.72 -6.99 -2.51
CA ASP A 113 6.31 -6.62 -2.49
C ASP A 113 5.46 -7.83 -2.89
N ASN A 114 4.48 -8.23 -2.07
CA ASN A 114 3.55 -9.32 -2.37
C ASN A 114 4.20 -10.62 -2.90
N GLY A 115 5.34 -11.01 -2.31
CA GLY A 115 6.06 -12.23 -2.69
C GLY A 115 6.93 -12.10 -3.96
N SER A 116 6.88 -10.96 -4.64
CA SER A 116 7.78 -10.61 -5.75
C SER A 116 8.98 -9.81 -5.26
N VAL A 117 10.10 -9.96 -5.95
CA VAL A 117 11.35 -9.23 -5.66
C VAL A 117 11.69 -8.34 -6.86
N PHE A 118 11.94 -7.07 -6.60
CA PHE A 118 12.31 -6.07 -7.58
C PHE A 118 13.72 -5.57 -7.28
N GLU A 119 14.59 -5.64 -8.27
CA GLU A 119 15.96 -5.15 -8.16
C GLU A 119 16.12 -3.86 -8.95
N GLY A 120 16.71 -2.86 -8.33
CA GLY A 120 17.00 -1.57 -8.92
C GLY A 120 18.47 -1.21 -8.80
N VAL A 121 18.98 -0.51 -9.81
CA VAL A 121 20.41 -0.23 -9.96
C VAL A 121 20.63 1.22 -10.36
N ALA A 122 21.63 1.86 -9.74
CA ALA A 122 22.15 3.15 -10.18
C ALA A 122 23.67 3.09 -10.31
N ARG A 123 24.19 3.72 -11.35
CA ARG A 123 25.63 3.82 -11.63
C ARG A 123 26.07 5.28 -11.55
N HIS A 124 27.23 5.53 -10.97
CA HIS A 124 27.86 6.83 -10.94
C HIS A 124 29.38 6.70 -11.13
N PRO A 125 30.06 7.77 -11.60
CA PRO A 125 31.52 7.76 -11.71
C PRO A 125 32.18 7.43 -10.36
N LYS A 126 33.31 6.72 -10.42
CA LYS A 126 34.12 6.41 -9.24
C LYS A 126 34.69 7.71 -8.64
N GLY A 127 34.67 7.83 -7.31
CA GLY A 127 35.09 9.04 -6.61
C GLY A 127 34.02 10.12 -6.47
N ASP A 128 32.85 9.95 -7.11
CA ASP A 128 31.67 10.77 -6.81
C ASP A 128 31.15 10.42 -5.40
N GLU A 129 31.12 11.42 -4.51
CA GLU A 129 30.69 11.28 -3.12
C GLU A 129 29.16 11.10 -2.98
N ASN A 130 28.40 11.22 -4.08
CA ASN A 130 26.94 11.24 -4.01
C ASN A 130 26.29 9.85 -3.96
N VAL A 131 26.85 8.96 -3.12
CA VAL A 131 26.33 7.61 -2.89
C VAL A 131 24.88 7.60 -2.40
N GLY A 132 24.48 8.60 -1.61
CA GLY A 132 23.09 8.74 -1.16
C GLY A 132 22.13 8.92 -2.33
N ARG A 133 22.48 9.80 -3.29
CA ARG A 133 21.66 10.02 -4.49
C ARG A 133 21.59 8.76 -5.33
N ALA A 134 22.70 8.03 -5.50
CA ALA A 134 22.71 6.75 -6.20
C ALA A 134 21.81 5.71 -5.51
N ALA A 135 21.80 5.67 -4.18
CA ALA A 135 20.93 4.80 -3.41
C ALA A 135 19.44 5.15 -3.59
N CYS A 136 19.09 6.44 -3.62
CA CYS A 136 17.73 6.88 -3.96
C CYS A 136 17.36 6.45 -5.38
N LEU A 137 18.21 6.69 -6.37
CA LEU A 137 17.96 6.33 -7.77
C LEU A 137 17.82 4.82 -7.97
N ALA A 138 18.65 4.01 -7.32
CA ALA A 138 18.53 2.55 -7.36
C ALA A 138 17.21 2.08 -6.71
N THR A 139 16.79 2.73 -5.62
CA THR A 139 15.49 2.45 -4.98
C THR A 139 14.34 2.80 -5.92
N LEU A 140 14.39 3.98 -6.56
CA LEU A 140 13.37 4.42 -7.52
C LEU A 140 13.33 3.54 -8.77
N ASP A 141 14.47 3.04 -9.24
CA ASP A 141 14.52 2.07 -10.35
C ASP A 141 13.77 0.77 -9.99
N ALA A 142 13.96 0.24 -8.78
CA ALA A 142 13.20 -0.91 -8.28
C ALA A 142 11.69 -0.60 -8.16
N LEU A 143 11.34 0.57 -7.62
CA LEU A 143 9.95 1.01 -7.47
C LEU A 143 9.27 1.23 -8.84
N ASN A 144 9.97 1.79 -9.82
CA ASN A 144 9.49 2.00 -11.17
C ASN A 144 9.20 0.67 -11.89
N LYS A 145 10.07 -0.33 -11.72
CA LYS A 145 9.80 -1.70 -12.22
C LYS A 145 8.58 -2.32 -11.55
N MET A 146 8.33 -1.99 -10.28
CA MET A 146 7.18 -2.47 -9.53
C MET A 146 5.86 -1.80 -9.95
N VAL A 147 5.84 -0.50 -10.24
CA VAL A 147 4.61 0.20 -10.68
C VAL A 147 4.33 0.07 -12.18
N GLY A 148 5.34 -0.27 -12.99
CA GLY A 148 5.18 -0.49 -14.42
C GLY A 148 4.60 0.73 -15.13
N ASN A 149 3.48 0.55 -15.85
CA ASN A 149 2.87 1.60 -16.66
C ASN A 149 1.93 2.53 -15.86
N SER A 150 1.72 2.28 -14.56
CA SER A 150 0.83 3.12 -13.73
C SER A 150 1.40 4.51 -13.45
N GLY A 151 2.72 4.69 -13.61
CA GLY A 151 3.38 5.98 -13.44
C GLY A 151 4.88 5.83 -13.27
N ARG A 152 5.55 6.93 -12.92
CA ARG A 152 6.99 6.98 -12.76
C ARG A 152 7.39 7.85 -11.58
N PHE A 153 8.26 7.31 -10.73
CA PHE A 153 8.95 8.04 -9.69
C PHE A 153 10.25 8.66 -10.20
N THR A 154 10.49 9.91 -9.84
CA THR A 154 11.72 10.66 -10.09
C THR A 154 12.24 11.25 -8.79
N LEU A 155 13.56 11.36 -8.68
CA LEU A 155 14.21 11.97 -7.52
C LEU A 155 14.34 13.47 -7.74
N ASP A 156 13.72 14.27 -6.87
CA ASP A 156 13.84 15.72 -6.93
C ASP A 156 15.00 16.18 -6.05
N ALA A 157 15.02 15.75 -4.79
CA ALA A 157 16.02 16.18 -3.82
C ALA A 157 16.43 15.07 -2.83
N LEU A 158 17.68 15.17 -2.38
CA LEU A 158 18.24 14.46 -1.24
C LEU A 158 19.00 15.48 -0.41
N GLU A 159 18.59 15.68 0.83
CA GLU A 159 19.23 16.61 1.76
C GLU A 159 19.52 15.92 3.09
N VAL A 160 20.60 16.35 3.76
CA VAL A 160 20.93 15.91 5.12
C VAL A 160 20.89 17.12 6.04
N MET A 161 20.00 17.08 7.04
CA MET A 161 19.88 18.16 8.02
C MET A 161 20.19 17.67 9.43
N SER A 162 20.83 18.51 10.24
CA SER A 162 21.07 18.23 11.65
C SER A 162 19.95 18.82 12.52
N VAL A 163 19.31 17.97 13.33
CA VAL A 163 18.31 18.36 14.33
C VAL A 163 18.70 17.79 15.68
N ALA A 164 19.00 18.64 16.66
CA ALA A 164 19.38 18.23 18.02
C ALA A 164 20.46 17.13 18.05
N ASN A 165 21.57 17.35 17.31
CA ASN A 165 22.69 16.40 17.15
C ASN A 165 22.32 15.05 16.50
N ARG A 166 21.23 15.01 15.75
CA ARG A 166 20.86 13.86 14.91
C ARG A 166 20.79 14.30 13.46
N GLU A 167 21.48 13.56 12.61
CA GLU A 167 21.39 13.77 11.17
C GLU A 167 20.16 13.06 10.61
N ILE A 168 19.35 13.82 9.87
CA ILE A 168 18.13 13.37 9.22
C ILE A 168 18.35 13.47 7.72
N VAL A 169 18.17 12.33 7.03
CA VAL A 169 18.13 12.26 5.58
C VAL A 169 16.72 12.56 5.13
N ILE A 170 16.56 13.54 4.26
CA ILE A 170 15.29 13.97 3.66
C ILE A 170 15.35 13.67 2.17
N VAL A 171 14.30 13.04 1.65
CA VAL A 171 14.16 12.72 0.24
C VAL A 171 12.83 13.27 -0.27
N ILE A 172 12.89 13.96 -1.41
CA ILE A 172 11.71 14.42 -2.16
C ILE A 172 11.67 13.65 -3.49
N VAL A 173 10.53 13.04 -3.76
CA VAL A 173 10.25 12.23 -4.95
C VAL A 173 9.01 12.79 -5.62
N THR A 174 9.03 12.95 -6.94
CA THR A 174 7.82 13.16 -7.73
C THR A 174 7.31 11.84 -8.25
N PHE A 175 6.00 11.59 -8.15
CA PHE A 175 5.31 10.50 -8.84
C PHE A 175 4.41 11.08 -9.93
N ALA A 176 4.77 10.85 -11.19
CA ALA A 176 3.99 11.27 -12.35
C ALA A 176 3.13 10.11 -12.87
N PHE A 177 1.85 10.36 -13.14
CA PHE A 177 0.85 9.41 -13.64
C PHE A 177 -0.10 10.10 -14.64
N ALA A 178 -1.00 9.34 -15.26
CA ALA A 178 -1.81 9.85 -16.38
C ALA A 178 -2.68 11.07 -16.02
N ALA A 179 -3.15 11.15 -14.78
CA ALA A 179 -4.03 12.23 -14.31
C ALA A 179 -3.29 13.41 -13.64
N GLY A 180 -1.95 13.35 -13.52
CA GLY A 180 -1.15 14.43 -12.93
C GLY A 180 0.14 13.95 -12.29
N GLU A 181 0.71 14.77 -11.42
CA GLU A 181 1.88 14.44 -10.63
C GLU A 181 1.66 14.77 -9.14
N GLU A 182 2.37 14.05 -8.27
CA GLU A 182 2.34 14.27 -6.83
C GLU A 182 3.76 14.31 -6.26
N HIS A 183 4.05 15.30 -5.43
CA HIS A 183 5.30 15.37 -4.67
C HIS A 183 5.17 14.59 -3.35
N LEU A 184 6.16 13.74 -3.09
CA LEU A 184 6.23 12.83 -1.96
C LEU A 184 7.49 13.14 -1.16
N ILE A 185 7.36 13.21 0.15
CA ILE A 185 8.48 13.47 1.06
C ILE A 185 8.64 12.32 2.05
N GLY A 186 9.90 11.93 2.27
CA GLY A 186 10.26 10.86 3.18
C GLY A 186 11.53 11.18 3.94
N THR A 187 11.65 10.56 5.10
CA THR A 187 12.72 10.87 6.06
C THR A 187 13.30 9.61 6.69
N SER A 188 14.56 9.66 7.08
CA SER A 188 15.19 8.66 7.94
C SER A 188 16.29 9.31 8.77
N PHE A 189 16.67 8.68 9.88
CA PHE A 189 17.90 9.07 10.58
C PHE A 189 19.11 8.49 9.87
N TYR A 190 20.16 9.29 9.70
CA TYR A 190 21.46 8.77 9.32
C TYR A 190 22.04 7.95 10.48
N ARG A 191 22.44 6.70 10.18
CA ARG A 191 22.96 5.74 11.18
C ARG A 191 24.33 5.20 10.82
N GLY A 192 25.17 6.02 10.19
CA GLY A 192 26.52 5.63 9.75
C GLY A 192 26.58 4.99 8.36
N ASP A 193 25.44 4.54 7.81
CA ASP A 193 25.33 4.05 6.43
C ASP A 193 24.42 4.97 5.59
N MET A 194 25.03 5.74 4.68
CA MET A 194 24.30 6.67 3.82
C MET A 194 23.44 5.94 2.79
N VAL A 195 23.86 4.75 2.31
CA VAL A 195 23.08 3.95 1.37
C VAL A 195 21.79 3.51 2.05
N GLU A 196 21.90 2.86 3.21
CA GLU A 196 20.73 2.35 3.90
C GLU A 196 19.79 3.48 4.35
N SER A 197 20.36 4.59 4.84
CA SER A 197 19.58 5.75 5.28
C SER A 197 18.81 6.39 4.11
N ALA A 198 19.45 6.58 2.96
CA ALA A 198 18.81 7.14 1.76
C ALA A 198 17.72 6.22 1.18
N VAL A 199 17.97 4.90 1.15
CA VAL A 199 16.95 3.92 0.73
C VAL A 199 15.74 3.98 1.65
N ARG A 200 15.96 4.03 2.97
CA ARG A 200 14.86 4.11 3.97
C ARG A 200 14.07 5.40 3.84
N ALA A 201 14.72 6.54 3.63
CA ALA A 201 14.03 7.81 3.42
C ALA A 201 13.21 7.80 2.11
N THR A 202 13.76 7.20 1.05
CA THR A 202 13.04 7.03 -0.22
C THR A 202 11.83 6.10 -0.08
N LEU A 203 11.96 5.01 0.67
CA LEU A 203 10.83 4.12 0.95
C LEU A 203 9.79 4.79 1.86
N ASP A 204 10.19 5.61 2.84
CA ASP A 204 9.26 6.38 3.68
C ASP A 204 8.42 7.36 2.85
N SER A 205 8.98 7.99 1.81
CA SER A 205 8.24 8.92 0.95
C SER A 205 7.12 8.21 0.16
N VAL A 206 7.41 7.00 -0.29
CA VAL A 206 6.51 6.24 -1.18
C VAL A 206 5.53 5.36 -0.39
N ASN A 207 5.96 4.73 0.70
CA ASN A 207 5.14 3.79 1.49
C ASN A 207 3.93 4.43 2.18
N ARG A 208 3.96 5.74 2.43
CA ARG A 208 2.82 6.48 2.99
C ARG A 208 1.69 6.67 1.98
N ARG A 209 1.99 6.67 0.68
CA ARG A 209 1.03 6.95 -0.40
C ARG A 209 0.76 5.77 -1.33
N LEU A 210 1.56 4.71 -1.32
CA LEU A 210 1.37 3.56 -2.20
C LEU A 210 -0.01 2.90 -2.09
N SER A 211 -0.61 2.84 -0.90
CA SER A 211 -1.97 2.31 -0.72
C SER A 211 -3.05 3.19 -1.39
N LEU A 212 -2.79 4.50 -1.54
CA LEU A 212 -3.67 5.46 -2.21
C LEU A 212 -3.39 5.52 -3.72
N ILE A 213 -2.12 5.50 -4.13
CA ILE A 213 -1.69 5.52 -5.54
C ILE A 213 -2.18 4.26 -6.28
N ARG A 214 -2.17 3.10 -5.62
CA ARG A 214 -2.68 1.84 -6.20
C ARG A 214 -4.20 1.75 -6.25
N SER A 215 -4.91 2.76 -5.75
CA SER A 215 -6.38 2.86 -5.81
C SER A 215 -6.90 3.89 -6.82
N LEU A 216 -5.99 4.58 -7.52
CA LEU A 216 -6.26 5.47 -8.65
C LEU A 216 -6.13 4.69 -9.97
#